data_AF-A0A845T092-F1
#
_entry.id   AF-A0A845T092-F1
#
_cell.length_a   1.000
_cell.length_b   1.000
_cell.length_c   1.000
_cell.angle_alpha   90.00
_cell.angle_beta   90.00
_cell.angle_gamma   90.00
#
_symmetry.space_group_name_H-M   'P 1'
#
loop_
_entity.id
_entity.type
_entity.pdbx_description
1 polymer ?
#
loop_
_entity_poly.entity_id
_entity_poly.type
_entity_poly.pdbx_seq_one_letter_code
_entity_poly.pdbx_strand_id
1 'polypeptide(L)'
;MRKTMEQVFLPLYDHMMEKYDGLERRIYEEMPFLPGLYTICATLLPYKNAGDYPWLVPMDGSDLEQGQKSWGTAMEMLKEKHMAILDTVFLKDDYLVCRQIEKSDQRYPACLKIGEQEIAVRVKLKPAVRYREKIRTLYRHFQSNGIPWVTPNIPYCYKMFDVVLPENEIKGDYRPEAPLEIRFEFDGKEGKFQTGFLPVWNVHTIRAGQSAFPMPTPDRINYEYRFQFPDFDESGYLVDLDNPELISMRREKDALVAVSPKKGGLSWDILQILQHIPSETEQFPFPLTSNRQEDGFSERLLLCHGAQIKTRAELARRIHSFDAAKEVRFDSFQLSSQLIAGESYSINDFIEDEIRDSQSLKTMILKFRSAGFPNYLTRDYMSMLVSQVQLAFPEFHCAGVLL
;
A
#
# COMPACT_ATOMS: atom_id res chain seq x y z
N MET A 1 36.47 -16.68 45.80
CA MET A 1 36.50 -16.84 44.33
C MET A 1 35.18 -16.49 43.66
N ARG A 2 34.04 -17.10 44.02
CA ARG A 2 32.73 -16.79 43.39
C ARG A 2 32.33 -15.29 43.46
N LYS A 3 32.44 -14.67 44.65
CA LYS A 3 32.19 -13.23 44.86
C LYS A 3 33.11 -12.30 44.07
N THR A 4 34.38 -12.68 43.92
CA THR A 4 35.39 -11.88 43.21
C THR A 4 35.22 -11.95 41.70
N MET A 5 34.67 -13.07 41.20
CA MET A 5 34.34 -13.25 39.80
C MET A 5 33.07 -12.44 39.44
N GLU A 6 32.02 -12.46 40.25
CA GLU A 6 30.84 -11.61 40.03
C GLU A 6 31.17 -10.11 40.11
N GLN A 7 32.00 -9.67 41.07
CA GLN A 7 32.33 -8.26 41.27
C GLN A 7 33.18 -7.63 40.16
N VAL A 8 33.90 -8.43 39.35
CA VAL A 8 34.77 -7.92 38.28
C VAL A 8 34.14 -8.15 36.91
N PHE A 9 33.46 -9.28 36.70
CA PHE A 9 32.88 -9.61 35.40
C PHE A 9 31.56 -8.88 35.12
N LEU A 10 30.73 -8.58 36.13
CA LEU A 10 29.51 -7.79 35.93
C LEU A 10 29.82 -6.35 35.48
N PRO A 11 30.69 -5.58 36.18
CA PRO A 11 31.03 -4.24 35.72
C PRO A 11 31.73 -4.21 34.37
N LEU A 12 32.52 -5.25 34.04
CA LEU A 12 33.15 -5.38 32.73
C LEU A 12 32.11 -5.67 31.64
N TYR A 13 31.14 -6.55 31.91
CA TYR A 13 30.03 -6.84 31.01
C TYR A 13 29.16 -5.60 30.78
N ASP A 14 28.79 -4.89 31.85
CA ASP A 14 28.01 -3.65 31.77
C ASP A 14 28.77 -2.58 30.97
N HIS A 15 30.08 -2.42 31.21
CA HIS A 15 30.91 -1.49 30.45
C HIS A 15 31.06 -1.90 28.97
N MET A 16 31.15 -3.20 28.69
CA MET A 16 31.15 -3.70 27.31
C MET A 16 29.81 -3.43 26.62
N MET A 17 28.69 -3.73 27.27
CA MET A 17 27.35 -3.46 26.77
C MET A 17 27.16 -1.96 26.50
N GLU A 18 27.56 -1.09 27.43
CA GLU A 18 27.50 0.36 27.24
C GLU A 18 28.34 0.83 26.04
N LYS A 19 29.52 0.24 25.83
CA LYS A 19 30.33 0.51 24.62
C LYS A 19 29.72 -0.05 23.34
N TYR A 20 29.08 -1.22 23.39
CA TYR A 20 28.36 -1.78 22.25
C TYR A 20 27.16 -0.91 21.88
N ASP A 21 26.30 -0.57 22.85
CA ASP A 21 25.15 0.32 22.67
C ASP A 21 25.61 1.70 22.17
N GLY A 22 26.71 2.23 22.71
CA GLY A 22 27.29 3.51 22.27
C GLY A 22 27.92 3.47 20.87
N LEU A 23 28.42 2.32 20.42
CA LEU A 23 28.85 2.12 19.04
C LEU A 23 27.63 1.97 18.12
N GLU A 24 26.63 1.20 18.54
CA GLU A 24 25.38 0.99 17.82
C GLU A 24 24.66 2.31 17.55
N ARG A 25 24.50 3.16 18.58
CA ARG A 25 23.91 4.50 18.45
C ARG A 25 24.66 5.37 17.44
N ARG A 26 25.99 5.40 17.48
CA ARG A 26 26.79 6.21 16.53
C ARG A 26 26.62 5.73 15.09
N ILE A 27 26.59 4.42 14.87
CA ILE A 27 26.34 3.87 13.53
C ILE A 27 24.91 4.18 13.08
N TYR A 28 23.93 4.14 13.99
CA TYR A 28 22.57 4.58 13.70
C TYR A 28 22.47 6.08 13.38
N GLU A 29 23.27 6.94 14.00
CA GLU A 29 23.33 8.36 13.68
C GLU A 29 23.98 8.60 12.30
N GLU A 30 24.94 7.77 11.89
CA GLU A 30 25.64 7.87 10.61
C GLU A 30 24.85 7.26 9.43
N MET A 31 23.95 6.31 9.68
CA MET A 31 23.18 5.59 8.66
C MET A 31 21.66 5.86 8.80
N PRO A 32 21.09 6.89 8.15
CA PRO A 32 19.67 7.20 8.30
C PRO A 32 18.79 6.04 7.79
N PHE A 33 17.88 5.53 8.64
CA PHE A 33 16.88 4.55 8.24
C PHE A 33 15.71 5.22 7.53
N LEU A 34 15.91 5.51 6.26
CA LEU A 34 14.88 6.11 5.42
C LEU A 34 13.57 5.31 5.40
N PRO A 35 13.53 3.96 5.37
CA PRO A 35 12.26 3.23 5.24
C PRO A 35 11.22 3.56 6.33
N GLY A 36 11.64 3.93 7.54
CA GLY A 36 10.72 4.36 8.61
C GLY A 36 9.86 5.56 8.21
N LEU A 37 10.45 6.55 7.52
CA LEU A 37 9.76 7.75 7.03
C LEU A 37 8.79 7.47 5.88
N TYR A 38 8.97 6.33 5.20
CA TYR A 38 8.17 5.90 4.07
C TYR A 38 7.22 4.74 4.43
N THR A 39 6.93 4.55 5.72
CA THR A 39 5.93 3.57 6.17
C THR A 39 4.55 4.02 5.71
N ILE A 40 3.91 3.18 4.91
CA ILE A 40 2.55 3.38 4.41
C ILE A 40 1.60 2.62 5.31
N CYS A 41 0.66 3.35 5.88
CA CYS A 41 -0.40 2.85 6.75
C CYS A 41 -1.74 3.01 6.03
N ALA A 42 -2.62 2.02 6.16
CA ALA A 42 -3.95 2.06 5.55
C ALA A 42 -5.00 1.31 6.38
N THR A 43 -6.25 1.76 6.26
CA THR A 43 -7.42 1.13 6.87
C THR A 43 -8.69 1.41 6.05
N LEU A 44 -9.83 0.90 6.49
CA LEU A 44 -11.15 1.24 5.97
C LEU A 44 -11.89 2.14 6.97
N LEU A 45 -12.43 3.25 6.48
CA LEU A 45 -13.29 4.14 7.27
C LEU A 45 -14.66 4.29 6.60
N PRO A 46 -15.74 4.48 7.39
CA PRO A 46 -17.01 4.91 6.85
C PRO A 46 -16.87 6.25 6.11
N TYR A 47 -17.64 6.48 5.03
CA TYR A 47 -17.63 7.76 4.30
C TYR A 47 -17.81 8.98 5.21
N LYS A 48 -18.67 8.84 6.24
CA LYS A 48 -18.98 9.91 7.20
C LYS A 48 -17.81 10.27 8.12
N ASN A 49 -16.85 9.37 8.26
CA ASN A 49 -15.74 9.44 9.21
C ASN A 49 -14.39 9.64 8.48
N ALA A 50 -14.40 9.86 7.16
CA ALA A 50 -13.19 9.99 6.36
C ALA A 50 -12.28 11.16 6.78
N GLY A 51 -12.82 12.14 7.52
CA GLY A 51 -12.07 13.28 8.07
C GLY A 51 -11.81 13.21 9.58
N ASP A 52 -12.20 12.14 10.27
CA ASP A 52 -12.05 12.02 11.73
C ASP A 52 -10.57 11.88 12.14
N TYR A 53 -9.74 11.39 11.23
CA TYR A 53 -8.31 11.16 11.43
C TYR A 53 -7.52 12.03 10.45
N PRO A 54 -7.02 13.21 10.88
CA PRO A 54 -6.36 14.17 9.98
C PRO A 54 -5.16 13.60 9.22
N TRP A 55 -4.54 12.55 9.75
CA TRP A 55 -3.37 11.92 9.15
C TRP A 55 -3.71 10.86 8.09
N LEU A 56 -4.98 10.48 7.96
CA LEU A 56 -5.49 9.55 6.95
C LEU A 56 -6.35 10.28 5.93
N VAL A 57 -6.13 10.01 4.65
CA VAL A 57 -6.93 10.55 3.54
C VAL A 57 -7.46 9.44 2.65
N PRO A 58 -8.61 9.64 1.99
CA PRO A 58 -9.10 8.72 0.94
C PRO A 58 -8.03 8.43 -0.11
N MET A 59 -7.86 7.16 -0.48
CA MET A 59 -6.97 6.78 -1.59
C MET A 59 -7.45 7.34 -2.93
N ASP A 60 -8.76 7.50 -3.09
CA ASP A 60 -9.39 8.12 -4.25
C ASP A 60 -10.38 9.19 -3.79
N GLY A 61 -10.09 10.45 -4.09
CA GLY A 61 -10.96 11.58 -3.73
C GLY A 61 -12.36 11.49 -4.35
N SER A 62 -12.51 10.79 -5.48
CA SER A 62 -13.82 10.60 -6.13
C SER A 62 -14.77 9.75 -5.27
N ASP A 63 -14.26 8.96 -4.32
CA ASP A 63 -15.09 8.17 -3.41
C ASP A 63 -15.90 9.07 -2.45
N LEU A 64 -15.43 10.29 -2.15
CA LEU A 64 -16.20 11.27 -1.35
C LEU A 64 -17.39 11.84 -2.13
N GLU A 65 -17.28 11.91 -3.45
CA GLU A 65 -18.33 12.40 -4.35
C GLU A 65 -19.37 11.30 -4.67
N GLN A 66 -18.98 10.03 -4.57
CA GLN A 66 -19.83 8.86 -4.84
C GLN A 66 -21.03 8.73 -3.89
N GLY A 67 -21.04 9.43 -2.75
CA GLY A 67 -22.17 9.47 -1.81
C GLY A 67 -23.44 10.16 -2.34
N GLN A 68 -23.39 10.79 -3.52
CA GLN A 68 -24.52 11.50 -4.15
C GLN A 68 -24.65 11.17 -5.65
N LYS A 69 -24.89 9.89 -6.01
CA LYS A 69 -25.14 9.54 -7.42
C LYS A 69 -26.58 9.86 -7.85
N SER A 70 -26.72 10.62 -8.93
CA SER A 70 -27.98 10.75 -9.68
C SER A 70 -28.07 9.65 -10.74
N TRP A 71 -29.29 9.31 -11.15
CA TRP A 71 -29.51 8.35 -12.24
C TRP A 71 -28.88 8.82 -13.57
N GLY A 72 -28.81 10.13 -13.81
CA GLY A 72 -28.23 10.73 -15.02
C GLY A 72 -26.77 10.36 -15.22
N THR A 73 -25.94 10.44 -14.17
CA THR A 73 -24.52 10.05 -14.25
C THR A 73 -24.36 8.55 -14.57
N ALA A 74 -25.23 7.70 -14.02
CA ALA A 74 -25.23 6.28 -14.35
C ALA A 74 -25.66 6.04 -15.80
N MET A 75 -26.65 6.77 -16.32
CA MET A 75 -27.07 6.68 -17.73
C MET A 75 -25.98 7.11 -18.70
N GLU A 76 -25.24 8.18 -18.41
CA GLU A 76 -24.11 8.63 -19.25
C GLU A 76 -23.04 7.53 -19.31
N MET A 77 -22.67 6.95 -18.17
CA MET A 77 -21.73 5.82 -18.14
C MET A 77 -22.24 4.60 -18.91
N LEU A 78 -23.55 4.29 -18.81
CA LEU A 78 -24.16 3.20 -19.59
C LEU A 78 -24.07 3.47 -21.10
N LYS A 79 -24.33 4.70 -21.56
CA LYS A 79 -24.27 5.06 -22.98
C LYS A 79 -22.86 5.06 -23.55
N GLU A 80 -21.88 5.55 -22.80
CA GLU A 80 -20.50 5.68 -23.28
C GLU A 80 -19.69 4.41 -23.13
N LYS A 81 -19.85 3.69 -22.01
CA LYS A 81 -18.99 2.57 -21.62
C LYS A 81 -19.71 1.23 -21.60
N HIS A 82 -21.00 1.20 -21.98
CA HIS A 82 -21.89 0.03 -21.91
C HIS A 82 -22.02 -0.58 -20.49
N MET A 83 -21.55 0.14 -19.48
CA MET A 83 -21.43 -0.29 -18.08
C MET A 83 -21.41 0.92 -17.15
N ALA A 84 -22.15 0.86 -16.05
CA ALA A 84 -22.15 1.89 -15.02
C ALA A 84 -21.72 1.32 -13.68
N ILE A 85 -20.79 2.02 -13.02
CA ILE A 85 -20.38 1.70 -11.64
C ILE A 85 -21.38 2.37 -10.71
N LEU A 86 -22.24 1.57 -10.11
CA LEU A 86 -23.31 2.09 -9.28
C LEU A 86 -22.87 2.33 -7.83
N ASP A 87 -22.03 1.46 -7.27
CA ASP A 87 -21.45 1.60 -5.92
C ASP A 87 -20.14 0.81 -5.84
N THR A 88 -19.42 0.94 -4.73
CA THR A 88 -18.24 0.14 -4.39
C THR A 88 -18.45 -0.53 -3.03
N VAL A 89 -18.26 -1.85 -2.99
CA VAL A 89 -18.49 -2.65 -1.78
C VAL A 89 -17.20 -3.31 -1.30
N PHE A 90 -17.05 -3.39 0.02
CA PHE A 90 -15.97 -4.12 0.68
C PHE A 90 -16.40 -5.56 0.96
N LEU A 91 -15.57 -6.55 0.60
CA LEU A 91 -15.78 -7.95 0.96
C LEU A 91 -14.92 -8.36 2.16
N LYS A 92 -15.56 -8.55 3.32
CA LYS A 92 -14.94 -9.05 4.55
C LYS A 92 -14.87 -10.59 4.55
N ASP A 93 -14.09 -11.15 3.62
CA ASP A 93 -13.86 -12.60 3.53
C ASP A 93 -12.41 -12.90 3.10
N ASP A 94 -12.04 -14.17 3.13
CA ASP A 94 -10.71 -14.64 2.73
C ASP A 94 -10.39 -14.26 1.27
N TYR A 95 -9.11 -13.99 0.98
CA TYR A 95 -8.66 -13.64 -0.37
C TYR A 95 -9.05 -14.71 -1.42
N LEU A 96 -9.09 -15.99 -1.08
CA LEU A 96 -9.49 -17.03 -2.04
C LEU A 96 -10.94 -16.85 -2.51
N VAL A 97 -11.83 -16.34 -1.66
CA VAL A 97 -13.21 -16.00 -2.04
C VAL A 97 -13.22 -14.78 -2.96
N CYS A 98 -12.39 -13.78 -2.67
CA CYS A 98 -12.22 -12.60 -3.53
C CYS A 98 -11.74 -13.02 -4.93
N ARG A 99 -10.74 -13.91 -5.00
CA ARG A 99 -10.18 -14.47 -6.24
C ARG A 99 -11.20 -15.28 -7.03
N GLN A 100 -12.09 -16.02 -6.34
CA GLN A 100 -13.18 -16.75 -6.99
C GLN A 100 -14.19 -15.79 -7.64
N ILE A 101 -14.57 -14.71 -6.94
CA ILE A 101 -15.48 -13.70 -7.47
C ILE A 101 -14.85 -12.98 -8.66
N GLU A 102 -13.58 -12.58 -8.57
CA GLU A 102 -12.84 -11.93 -9.66
C GLU A 102 -12.76 -12.79 -10.94
N LYS A 103 -12.71 -14.11 -10.81
CA LYS A 103 -12.71 -15.06 -11.94
C LYS A 103 -14.10 -15.48 -12.41
N SER A 104 -15.14 -15.18 -11.65
CA SER A 104 -16.50 -15.60 -11.92
C SER A 104 -17.23 -14.55 -12.75
N ASP A 105 -18.05 -14.99 -13.71
CA ASP A 105 -18.99 -14.10 -14.42
C ASP A 105 -20.39 -14.08 -13.76
N GLN A 106 -20.47 -14.51 -12.49
CA GLN A 106 -21.71 -14.56 -11.73
C GLN A 106 -22.35 -13.19 -11.62
N ARG A 107 -23.66 -13.15 -11.86
CA ARG A 107 -24.50 -11.97 -11.61
C ARG A 107 -25.27 -12.14 -10.31
N TYR A 108 -25.37 -11.06 -9.55
CA TYR A 108 -26.04 -11.02 -8.25
C TYR A 108 -27.34 -10.22 -8.37
N PRO A 109 -28.43 -10.66 -7.74
CA PRO A 109 -29.66 -9.88 -7.68
C PRO A 109 -29.43 -8.60 -6.87
N ALA A 110 -29.99 -7.49 -7.35
CA ALA A 110 -29.99 -6.22 -6.66
C ALA A 110 -31.29 -5.47 -6.95
N CYS A 111 -31.68 -4.59 -6.04
CA CYS A 111 -32.81 -3.69 -6.21
C CYS A 111 -32.29 -2.25 -6.30
N LEU A 112 -32.57 -1.59 -7.42
CA LEU A 112 -32.32 -0.16 -7.60
C LEU A 112 -33.58 0.62 -7.25
N LYS A 113 -33.43 1.63 -6.41
CA LYS A 113 -34.48 2.59 -6.14
C LYS A 113 -34.12 3.90 -6.81
N ILE A 114 -34.85 4.25 -7.87
CA ILE A 114 -34.69 5.46 -8.66
C ILE A 114 -35.87 6.39 -8.32
N GLY A 115 -35.63 7.38 -7.45
CA GLY A 115 -36.71 8.17 -6.87
C GLY A 115 -37.66 7.31 -6.03
N GLU A 116 -38.91 7.15 -6.47
CA GLU A 116 -39.92 6.30 -5.81
C GLU A 116 -40.06 4.90 -6.44
N GLN A 117 -39.41 4.65 -7.58
CA GLN A 117 -39.54 3.38 -8.30
C GLN A 117 -38.45 2.39 -7.87
N GLU A 118 -38.85 1.17 -7.52
CA GLU A 118 -37.94 0.06 -7.22
C GLU A 118 -37.87 -0.92 -8.42
N ILE A 119 -36.66 -1.28 -8.84
CA ILE A 119 -36.39 -2.11 -10.02
C ILE A 119 -35.45 -3.23 -9.62
N ALA A 120 -35.88 -4.47 -9.85
CA ALA A 120 -35.00 -5.63 -9.72
C ALA A 120 -34.07 -5.73 -10.94
N VAL A 121 -32.76 -5.79 -10.70
CA VAL A 121 -31.72 -5.90 -11.71
C VAL A 121 -30.73 -6.99 -11.33
N ARG A 122 -29.88 -7.40 -12.28
CA ARG A 122 -28.68 -8.18 -11.95
C ARG A 122 -27.40 -7.38 -12.18
N VAL A 123 -26.56 -7.35 -11.15
CA VAL A 123 -25.28 -6.63 -11.17
C VAL A 123 -24.11 -7.60 -11.21
N LYS A 124 -22.98 -7.14 -11.73
CA LYS A 124 -21.69 -7.85 -11.67
C LYS A 124 -20.78 -7.18 -10.66
N LEU A 125 -19.99 -7.98 -9.95
CA LEU A 125 -18.92 -7.48 -9.09
C LEU A 125 -17.61 -7.53 -9.87
N LYS A 126 -16.94 -6.38 -10.02
CA LYS A 126 -15.60 -6.31 -10.60
C LYS A 126 -14.63 -5.76 -9.56
N PRO A 127 -13.38 -6.24 -9.48
CA PRO A 127 -12.40 -5.62 -8.59
C PRO A 127 -12.28 -4.12 -8.85
N ALA A 128 -12.25 -3.32 -7.79
CA ALA A 128 -12.05 -1.87 -7.88
C ALA A 128 -10.58 -1.55 -8.18
N VAL A 129 -10.17 -1.77 -9.43
CA VAL A 129 -8.77 -1.68 -9.87
C VAL A 129 -8.16 -0.28 -9.65
N ARG A 130 -8.98 0.77 -9.53
CA ARG A 130 -8.51 2.14 -9.27
C ARG A 130 -7.59 2.23 -8.04
N TYR A 131 -7.87 1.48 -6.98
CA TYR A 131 -7.00 1.48 -5.79
C TYR A 131 -5.66 0.80 -6.03
N ARG A 132 -5.63 -0.25 -6.86
CA ARG A 132 -4.39 -0.93 -7.28
C ARG A 132 -3.55 0.01 -8.15
N GLU A 133 -4.19 0.79 -9.01
CA GLU A 133 -3.51 1.83 -9.80
C GLU A 133 -2.90 2.93 -8.91
N LYS A 134 -3.52 3.30 -7.79
CA LYS A 134 -2.90 4.24 -6.82
C LYS A 134 -1.59 3.70 -6.25
N ILE A 135 -1.52 2.40 -5.96
CA ILE A 135 -0.28 1.74 -5.50
C ILE A 135 0.78 1.77 -6.61
N ARG A 136 0.39 1.47 -7.87
CA ARG A 136 1.28 1.55 -9.03
C ARG A 136 1.82 2.96 -9.25
N THR A 137 0.96 3.97 -9.17
CA THR A 137 1.36 5.37 -9.27
C THR A 137 2.33 5.73 -8.17
N LEU A 138 2.06 5.34 -6.92
CA LEU A 138 2.98 5.56 -5.81
C LEU A 138 4.34 4.89 -6.04
N TYR A 139 4.39 3.65 -6.54
CA TYR A 139 5.64 2.99 -6.89
C TYR A 139 6.48 3.81 -7.87
N ARG A 140 5.86 4.35 -8.93
CA ARG A 140 6.56 5.19 -9.90
C ARG A 140 7.15 6.43 -9.25
N HIS A 141 6.48 7.02 -8.25
CA HIS A 141 7.03 8.14 -7.48
C HIS A 141 8.28 7.74 -6.69
N PHE A 142 8.26 6.58 -6.04
CA PHE A 142 9.46 6.06 -5.36
C PHE A 142 10.63 5.89 -6.33
N GLN A 143 10.36 5.32 -7.52
CA GLN A 143 11.37 5.15 -8.57
C GLN A 143 11.95 6.48 -9.06
N SER A 144 11.12 7.46 -9.42
CA SER A 144 11.59 8.76 -9.92
C SER A 144 12.35 9.57 -8.88
N ASN A 145 12.04 9.36 -7.61
CA ASN A 145 12.71 10.01 -6.49
C ASN A 145 13.95 9.24 -5.99
N GLY A 146 14.30 8.11 -6.60
CA GLY A 146 15.47 7.30 -6.21
C GLY A 146 15.35 6.66 -4.82
N ILE A 147 14.13 6.49 -4.31
CA ILE A 147 13.89 5.92 -2.98
C ILE A 147 13.52 4.44 -3.13
N PRO A 148 14.17 3.52 -2.36
CA PRO A 148 13.86 2.10 -2.41
C PRO A 148 12.39 1.81 -2.11
N TRP A 149 11.77 0.97 -2.95
CA TRP A 149 10.38 0.54 -2.77
C TRP A 149 10.26 -0.55 -1.71
N VAL A 150 9.36 -0.33 -0.74
CA VAL A 150 8.92 -1.34 0.21
C VAL A 150 7.44 -1.59 -0.04
N THR A 151 7.08 -2.84 -0.35
CA THR A 151 5.72 -3.21 -0.75
C THR A 151 4.69 -2.78 0.31
N PRO A 152 3.72 -1.91 -0.01
CA PRO A 152 2.71 -1.47 0.94
C PRO A 152 1.75 -2.61 1.30
N ASN A 153 1.37 -2.68 2.58
CA ASN A 153 0.39 -3.65 3.06
C ASN A 153 -1.00 -3.00 3.11
N ILE A 154 -1.71 -3.05 1.98
CA ILE A 154 -3.04 -2.45 1.84
C ILE A 154 -4.02 -3.52 1.32
N PRO A 155 -4.41 -4.49 2.17
CA PRO A 155 -5.28 -5.60 1.78
C PRO A 155 -6.62 -5.13 1.23
N TYR A 156 -7.10 -4.00 1.73
CA TYR A 156 -8.40 -3.42 1.38
C TYR A 156 -8.52 -3.14 -0.13
N CYS A 157 -7.43 -2.71 -0.79
CA CYS A 157 -7.42 -2.50 -2.25
C CYS A 157 -7.73 -3.76 -3.08
N TYR A 158 -7.53 -4.94 -2.50
CA TYR A 158 -7.76 -6.23 -3.16
C TYR A 158 -9.10 -6.86 -2.78
N LYS A 159 -9.84 -6.22 -1.87
CA LYS A 159 -11.16 -6.67 -1.36
C LYS A 159 -12.30 -5.69 -1.67
N MET A 160 -12.01 -4.58 -2.35
CA MET A 160 -13.02 -3.66 -2.87
C MET A 160 -13.51 -4.10 -4.25
N PHE A 161 -14.82 -4.10 -4.44
CA PHE A 161 -15.49 -4.46 -5.69
C PHE A 161 -16.45 -3.37 -6.15
N ASP A 162 -16.29 -2.95 -7.40
CA ASP A 162 -17.23 -2.11 -8.12
C ASP A 162 -18.47 -2.93 -8.47
N VAL A 163 -19.62 -2.37 -8.12
CA VAL A 163 -20.92 -2.94 -8.48
C VAL A 163 -21.33 -2.38 -9.83
N VAL A 164 -21.18 -3.20 -10.86
CA VAL A 164 -21.37 -2.80 -12.24
C VAL A 164 -22.72 -3.28 -12.74
N LEU A 165 -23.51 -2.32 -13.22
CA LEU A 165 -24.73 -2.58 -13.96
C LEU A 165 -24.43 -2.65 -15.45
N PRO A 166 -24.76 -3.76 -16.13
CA PRO A 166 -24.67 -3.84 -17.59
C PRO A 166 -25.89 -3.17 -18.25
N GLU A 167 -25.67 -2.56 -19.41
CA GLU A 167 -26.68 -1.78 -20.17
C GLU A 167 -28.02 -2.50 -20.38
N ASN A 168 -27.99 -3.83 -20.58
CA ASN A 168 -29.16 -4.60 -20.99
C ASN A 168 -30.16 -4.93 -19.84
N GLU A 169 -29.85 -4.58 -18.60
CA GLU A 169 -30.68 -4.97 -17.44
C GLU A 169 -31.81 -3.98 -17.13
N ILE A 170 -31.76 -2.75 -17.64
CA ILE A 170 -32.79 -1.73 -17.36
C ILE A 170 -33.57 -1.38 -18.62
N LYS A 171 -34.89 -1.47 -18.52
CA LYS A 171 -35.84 -1.03 -19.54
C LYS A 171 -36.75 0.01 -18.92
N GLY A 172 -36.62 1.27 -19.34
CA GLY A 172 -37.45 2.37 -18.87
C GLY A 172 -36.77 3.73 -19.01
N ASP A 173 -37.58 4.77 -19.24
CA ASP A 173 -37.13 6.16 -19.18
C ASP A 173 -37.35 6.68 -17.76
N TYR A 174 -36.25 6.98 -17.07
CA TYR A 174 -36.27 7.56 -15.72
C TYR A 174 -35.69 8.97 -15.76
N ARG A 175 -36.12 9.82 -14.83
CA ARG A 175 -35.61 11.19 -14.75
C ARG A 175 -34.12 11.19 -14.38
N PRO A 176 -33.25 11.89 -15.13
CA PRO A 176 -31.82 11.96 -14.84
C PRO A 176 -31.49 12.48 -13.44
N GLU A 177 -32.30 13.40 -12.90
CA GLU A 177 -32.07 14.01 -11.59
C GLU A 177 -32.56 13.15 -10.42
N ALA A 178 -33.17 11.99 -10.70
CA ALA A 178 -33.69 11.12 -9.65
C ALA A 178 -32.54 10.58 -8.77
N PRO A 179 -32.70 10.60 -7.43
CA PRO A 179 -31.74 9.98 -6.54
C PRO A 179 -31.71 8.48 -6.80
N LEU A 180 -30.50 7.91 -6.80
CA LEU A 180 -30.26 6.49 -6.98
C LEU A 180 -29.82 5.88 -5.64
N GLU A 181 -30.65 5.00 -5.10
CA GLU A 181 -30.27 4.11 -3.99
C GLU A 181 -30.19 2.67 -4.48
N ILE A 182 -29.35 1.87 -3.85
CA ILE A 182 -29.13 0.48 -4.27
C ILE A 182 -29.16 -0.41 -3.03
N ARG A 183 -29.93 -1.49 -3.13
CA ARG A 183 -29.98 -2.55 -2.13
C ARG A 183 -29.51 -3.84 -2.77
N PHE A 184 -28.48 -4.44 -2.18
CA PHE A 184 -27.90 -5.67 -2.70
C PHE A 184 -28.48 -6.88 -1.96
N GLU A 185 -28.87 -7.90 -2.71
CA GLU A 185 -29.22 -9.21 -2.17
C GLU A 185 -28.11 -10.18 -2.55
N PHE A 186 -27.18 -10.41 -1.61
CA PHE A 186 -26.09 -11.36 -1.82
C PHE A 186 -26.54 -12.73 -1.32
N ASP A 187 -27.15 -13.51 -2.21
CA ASP A 187 -27.65 -14.87 -1.99
C ASP A 187 -26.66 -15.71 -1.13
N GLY A 188 -26.99 -15.92 0.14
CA GLY A 188 -26.19 -16.69 1.11
C GLY A 188 -24.87 -16.05 1.61
N LYS A 189 -24.61 -14.77 1.32
CA LYS A 189 -23.41 -14.01 1.76
C LYS A 189 -23.74 -12.73 2.54
N GLU A 190 -24.93 -12.67 3.12
CA GLU A 190 -25.37 -11.55 3.96
C GLU A 190 -24.36 -11.28 5.09
N GLY A 191 -23.98 -10.01 5.28
CA GLY A 191 -23.00 -9.57 6.28
C GLY A 191 -21.52 -9.67 5.87
N LYS A 192 -21.19 -10.34 4.76
CA LYS A 192 -19.82 -10.39 4.22
C LYS A 192 -19.49 -9.17 3.36
N PHE A 193 -20.46 -8.71 2.56
CA PHE A 193 -20.35 -7.46 1.81
C PHE A 193 -20.78 -6.30 2.69
N GLN A 194 -19.95 -5.26 2.71
CA GLN A 194 -20.19 -4.05 3.49
C GLN A 194 -20.12 -2.84 2.56
N THR A 195 -21.19 -2.07 2.52
CA THR A 195 -21.27 -0.79 1.81
C THR A 195 -20.85 0.33 2.75
N GLY A 196 -20.60 1.52 2.21
CA GLY A 196 -20.40 2.70 3.05
C GLY A 196 -18.97 2.93 3.54
N PHE A 197 -18.00 2.14 3.08
CA PHE A 197 -16.59 2.20 3.49
C PHE A 197 -15.68 2.54 2.33
N LEU A 198 -14.61 3.28 2.61
CA LEU A 198 -13.57 3.61 1.65
C LEU A 198 -12.17 3.33 2.21
N PRO A 199 -11.21 2.90 1.37
CA PRO A 199 -9.81 2.78 1.76
C PRO A 199 -9.19 4.15 2.01
N VAL A 200 -8.61 4.32 3.19
CA VAL A 200 -7.82 5.50 3.56
C VAL A 200 -6.37 5.10 3.81
N TRP A 201 -5.46 6.04 3.59
CA TRP A 201 -4.03 5.86 3.80
C TRP A 201 -3.35 7.16 4.25
N ASN A 202 -2.09 7.08 4.68
CA ASN A 202 -1.32 8.23 5.17
C ASN A 202 -0.51 8.97 4.08
N VAL A 203 -0.91 8.86 2.81
CA VAL A 203 -0.23 9.51 1.68
C VAL A 203 -1.03 10.72 1.24
N HIS A 204 -0.51 11.91 1.57
CA HIS A 204 -1.11 13.21 1.27
C HIS A 204 -0.49 13.83 0.03
N THR A 205 -1.25 14.65 -0.69
CA THR A 205 -0.73 15.49 -1.77
C THR A 205 -0.74 16.94 -1.31
N ILE A 206 0.43 17.57 -1.26
CA ILE A 206 0.60 18.97 -0.93
C ILE A 206 0.99 19.73 -2.19
N ARG A 207 0.27 20.82 -2.46
CA ARG A 207 0.72 21.84 -3.41
C ARG A 207 1.72 22.76 -2.74
N ALA A 208 3.00 22.55 -3.01
CA ALA A 208 4.05 23.38 -2.46
C ALA A 208 4.24 24.63 -3.33
N GLY A 209 3.98 25.79 -2.73
CA GLY A 209 4.48 27.06 -3.23
C GLY A 209 6.00 27.15 -3.03
N GLN A 210 6.70 27.81 -3.95
CA GLN A 210 8.15 28.04 -3.82
C GLN A 210 8.42 28.83 -2.52
N SER A 211 9.17 28.25 -1.57
CA SER A 211 9.56 28.96 -0.34
C SER A 211 10.70 29.96 -0.62
N ALA A 212 11.51 29.70 -1.64
CA ALA A 212 12.63 30.52 -2.07
C ALA A 212 12.77 30.51 -3.59
N PHE A 213 13.41 31.56 -4.14
CA PHE A 213 13.73 31.60 -5.57
C PHE A 213 14.69 30.46 -5.94
N PRO A 214 14.46 29.77 -7.07
CA PRO A 214 15.32 28.67 -7.51
C PRO A 214 16.77 29.13 -7.69
N MET A 215 17.71 28.38 -7.13
CA MET A 215 19.14 28.67 -7.24
C MET A 215 19.74 27.96 -8.45
N PRO A 216 20.51 28.63 -9.32
CA PRO A 216 21.18 27.95 -10.41
C PRO A 216 22.22 26.97 -9.86
N THR A 217 22.24 25.74 -10.39
CA THR A 217 23.31 24.77 -10.14
C THR A 217 24.63 25.25 -10.77
N PRO A 218 25.80 24.67 -10.39
CA PRO A 218 27.10 25.08 -10.92
C PRO A 218 27.22 24.99 -12.45
N ASP A 219 26.48 24.08 -13.08
CA ASP A 219 26.39 23.95 -14.54
C ASP A 219 25.62 25.11 -15.22
N ARG A 220 24.88 25.93 -14.46
CA ARG A 220 23.97 27.00 -14.89
C ARG A 220 22.87 26.55 -15.86
N ILE A 221 22.66 25.25 -16.01
CA ILE A 221 21.63 24.65 -16.86
C ILE A 221 20.41 24.31 -15.99
N ASN A 222 20.65 23.86 -14.76
CA ASN A 222 19.60 23.45 -13.84
C ASN A 222 19.39 24.44 -12.70
N TYR A 223 18.26 24.26 -12.03
CA TYR A 223 17.79 25.08 -10.93
C TYR A 223 17.40 24.18 -9.76
N GLU A 224 17.89 24.53 -8.57
CA GLU A 224 17.56 23.89 -7.32
C GLU A 224 16.38 24.60 -6.66
N TYR A 225 15.33 23.82 -6.39
CA TYR A 225 14.14 24.21 -5.67
C TYR A 225 14.22 23.61 -4.27
N ARG A 226 14.20 24.46 -3.25
CA ARG A 226 14.22 24.03 -1.85
C ARG A 226 12.82 24.13 -1.27
N PHE A 227 12.36 23.07 -0.62
CA PHE A 227 11.09 23.02 0.10
C PHE A 227 11.35 22.72 1.57
N GLN A 228 10.74 23.52 2.44
CA GLN A 228 10.81 23.34 3.89
C GLN A 228 9.40 23.03 4.38
N PHE A 229 9.28 21.99 5.19
CA PHE A 229 8.01 21.53 5.75
C PHE A 229 8.09 21.51 7.28
N PRO A 230 7.00 21.81 8.00
CA PRO A 230 7.00 21.75 9.47
C PRO A 230 7.35 20.36 10.01
N ASP A 231 6.80 19.31 9.40
CA ASP A 231 6.96 17.91 9.85
C ASP A 231 8.06 17.18 9.05
N PHE A 232 9.07 17.92 8.61
CA PHE A 232 10.05 17.41 7.64
C PHE A 232 10.78 16.17 8.15
N ASP A 233 11.23 16.18 9.41
CA ASP A 233 12.02 15.12 10.04
C ASP A 233 11.23 13.86 10.37
N GLU A 234 9.91 13.98 10.47
CA GLU A 234 9.03 12.89 10.87
C GLU A 234 8.30 12.26 9.67
N SER A 235 8.28 12.93 8.52
CA SER A 235 7.56 12.48 7.32
C SER A 235 8.46 12.17 6.13
N GLY A 236 8.01 11.22 5.30
CA GLY A 236 8.57 10.97 3.97
C GLY A 236 8.02 11.95 2.95
N TYR A 237 8.86 12.40 2.02
CA TYR A 237 8.43 13.28 0.93
C TYR A 237 8.91 12.73 -0.42
N LEU A 238 8.04 12.84 -1.43
CA LEU A 238 8.29 12.48 -2.83
C LEU A 238 7.79 13.60 -3.73
N VAL A 239 8.55 13.96 -4.75
CA VAL A 239 8.10 14.91 -5.79
C VAL A 239 7.26 14.18 -6.84
N ASP A 240 6.15 14.79 -7.27
CA ASP A 240 5.24 14.18 -8.24
C ASP A 240 5.88 13.94 -9.62
N LEU A 241 5.55 12.81 -10.25
CA LEU A 241 5.95 12.42 -11.61
C LEU A 241 5.40 13.36 -12.68
N ASP A 242 4.24 13.95 -12.44
CA ASP A 242 3.59 14.90 -13.35
C ASP A 242 4.33 16.25 -13.42
N ASN A 243 5.47 16.37 -12.75
CA ASN A 243 6.47 17.39 -13.02
C ASN A 243 7.44 16.88 -14.11
N PRO A 244 7.17 17.10 -15.42
CA PRO A 244 7.95 16.55 -16.54
C PRO A 244 9.40 17.04 -16.62
N GLU A 245 9.83 17.85 -15.67
CA GLU A 245 11.12 18.53 -15.64
C GLU A 245 11.92 18.17 -14.38
N LEU A 246 11.47 17.20 -13.57
CA LEU A 246 12.24 16.71 -12.43
C LEU A 246 13.44 15.88 -12.93
N ILE A 247 14.65 16.34 -12.61
CA ILE A 247 15.90 15.60 -12.91
C ILE A 247 16.28 14.72 -11.74
N SER A 248 16.25 15.27 -10.53
CA SER A 248 16.59 14.54 -9.31
C SER A 248 15.98 15.21 -8.10
N MET A 249 15.83 14.42 -7.05
CA MET A 249 15.46 14.88 -5.72
C MET A 249 16.50 14.37 -4.73
N ARG A 250 16.83 15.21 -3.74
CA ARG A 250 17.61 14.80 -2.58
C ARG A 250 16.99 15.37 -1.31
N ARG A 251 17.09 14.58 -0.25
CA ARG A 251 16.75 15.00 1.11
C ARG A 251 18.00 15.56 1.77
N GLU A 252 17.99 16.83 2.13
CA GLU A 252 19.01 17.45 2.99
C GLU A 252 18.50 17.48 4.45
N LYS A 253 19.29 18.03 5.38
CA LYS A 253 18.94 18.02 6.81
C LYS A 253 17.66 18.80 7.14
N ASP A 254 17.38 19.88 6.40
CA ASP A 254 16.30 20.82 6.70
C ASP A 254 15.37 21.10 5.51
N ALA A 255 15.63 20.47 4.36
CA ALA A 255 14.90 20.75 3.14
C ALA A 255 14.87 19.57 2.17
N LEU A 256 13.76 19.45 1.45
CA LEU A 256 13.69 18.69 0.22
C LEU A 256 14.27 19.54 -0.91
N VAL A 257 15.24 19.02 -1.66
CA VAL A 257 15.81 19.74 -2.80
C VAL A 257 15.46 18.99 -4.08
N ALA A 258 14.70 19.65 -4.96
CA ALA A 258 14.39 19.17 -6.30
C ALA A 258 15.22 19.94 -7.33
N VAL A 259 15.69 19.26 -8.37
CA VAL A 259 16.47 19.85 -9.45
C VAL A 259 15.65 19.80 -10.74
N SER A 260 15.51 20.94 -11.42
CA SER A 260 14.80 21.05 -12.71
C SER A 260 15.53 22.02 -13.66
N PRO A 261 15.48 21.80 -14.98
CA PRO A 261 16.08 22.70 -15.97
C PRO A 261 15.29 24.01 -16.17
N LYS A 262 14.05 24.11 -15.66
CA LYS A 262 13.24 25.31 -15.84
C LYS A 262 13.44 26.31 -14.72
N LYS A 263 13.37 27.59 -15.08
CA LYS A 263 13.50 28.70 -14.15
C LYS A 263 12.13 29.25 -13.76
N GLY A 264 11.65 28.88 -12.57
CA GLY A 264 10.44 29.44 -11.95
C GLY A 264 9.12 29.06 -12.64
N GLY A 265 7.99 29.56 -12.12
CA GLY A 265 6.66 29.31 -12.68
C GLY A 265 6.11 27.89 -12.55
N LEU A 266 6.76 27.05 -11.73
CA LEU A 266 6.31 25.68 -11.45
C LEU A 266 5.51 25.64 -10.14
N SER A 267 4.32 25.03 -10.22
CA SER A 267 3.59 24.52 -9.06
C SER A 267 4.02 23.08 -8.85
N TRP A 268 4.51 22.77 -7.67
CA TRP A 268 5.00 21.44 -7.35
C TRP A 268 3.97 20.69 -6.54
N ASP A 269 3.45 19.59 -7.09
CA ASP A 269 2.75 18.59 -6.30
C ASP A 269 3.80 17.70 -5.62
N ILE A 270 3.69 17.58 -4.29
CA ILE A 270 4.59 16.80 -3.44
C ILE A 270 3.74 15.83 -2.64
N LEU A 271 4.08 14.55 -2.72
CA LEU A 271 3.47 13.53 -1.87
C LEU A 271 4.16 13.52 -0.51
N GLN A 272 3.39 13.72 0.56
CA GLN A 272 3.82 13.59 1.93
C GLN A 272 3.29 12.27 2.50
N ILE A 273 4.18 11.41 2.99
CA ILE A 273 3.84 10.21 3.75
C ILE A 273 3.94 10.59 5.22
N LEU A 274 2.79 10.92 5.78
CA LEU A 274 2.68 11.44 7.14
C LEU A 274 2.79 10.28 8.14
N GLN A 275 3.86 10.25 8.92
CA GLN A 275 4.02 9.23 9.95
C GLN A 275 3.18 9.59 11.17
N HIS A 276 2.49 8.60 11.71
CA HIS A 276 1.69 8.74 12.91
C HIS A 276 1.70 7.43 13.70
N ILE A 277 1.86 7.54 15.01
CA ILE A 277 1.68 6.42 15.93
C ILE A 277 0.29 6.57 16.53
N PRO A 278 -0.67 5.68 16.19
CA PRO A 278 -2.03 5.78 16.72
C PRO A 278 -2.03 5.76 18.24
N SER A 279 -2.77 6.70 18.83
CA SER A 279 -2.99 6.73 20.28
C SER A 279 -3.94 5.61 20.72
N GLU A 280 -3.92 5.23 22.01
CA GLU A 280 -4.86 4.23 22.57
C GLU A 280 -6.34 4.64 22.41
N THR A 281 -6.60 5.94 22.22
CA THR A 281 -7.93 6.50 22.02
C THR A 281 -8.43 6.41 20.58
N GLU A 282 -7.55 6.20 19.60
CA GLU A 282 -7.93 6.06 18.19
C GLU A 282 -8.46 4.65 17.92
N GLN A 283 -9.76 4.55 17.63
CA GLN A 283 -10.44 3.28 17.37
C GLN A 283 -10.88 3.18 15.92
N PHE A 284 -10.22 2.29 15.19
CA PHE A 284 -10.55 2.01 13.79
C PHE A 284 -11.58 0.88 13.70
N PRO A 285 -12.61 0.99 12.84
CA PRO A 285 -13.56 -0.10 12.58
C PRO A 285 -12.90 -1.35 11.99
N PHE A 286 -11.76 -1.16 11.31
CA PHE A 286 -10.95 -2.21 10.71
C PHE A 286 -9.47 -2.07 11.11
N PRO A 287 -8.72 -3.19 11.14
CA PRO A 287 -7.31 -3.16 11.53
C PRO A 287 -6.48 -2.18 10.69
N LEU A 288 -5.67 -1.35 11.33
CA LEU A 288 -4.66 -0.57 10.63
C LEU A 288 -3.57 -1.52 10.12
N THR A 289 -3.31 -1.50 8.82
CA THR A 289 -2.25 -2.30 8.19
C THR A 289 -1.13 -1.40 7.74
N SER A 290 0.11 -1.86 7.87
CA SER A 290 1.29 -1.13 7.41
C SER A 290 2.34 -2.06 6.80
N ASN A 291 3.24 -1.47 6.00
CA ASN A 291 4.48 -2.11 5.56
C ASN A 291 5.66 -1.81 6.48
N ARG A 292 5.39 -1.42 7.73
CA ARG A 292 6.43 -1.07 8.69
C ARG A 292 7.42 -2.22 8.82
N GLN A 293 8.69 -1.87 8.68
CA GLN A 293 9.82 -2.75 8.90
C GLN A 293 10.52 -2.29 10.19
N GLU A 294 10.87 -3.25 11.04
CA GLU A 294 11.67 -3.01 12.23
C GLU A 294 13.02 -2.42 11.82
N ASP A 295 13.40 -1.35 12.53
CA ASP A 295 14.65 -0.66 12.32
C ASP A 295 15.76 -1.40 13.08
N GLY A 296 16.68 -1.99 12.33
CA GLY A 296 17.78 -2.77 12.88
C GLY A 296 19.09 -2.49 12.16
N PHE A 297 20.20 -2.77 12.86
CA PHE A 297 21.55 -2.61 12.33
C PHE A 297 21.75 -3.36 11.00
N SER A 298 21.22 -4.57 10.91
CA SER A 298 21.36 -5.41 9.71
C SER A 298 20.60 -4.81 8.52
N GLU A 299 19.41 -4.28 8.76
CA GLU A 299 18.58 -3.60 7.76
C GLU A 299 19.30 -2.37 7.20
N ARG A 300 19.82 -1.51 8.07
CA ARG A 300 20.57 -0.31 7.67
C ARG A 300 21.84 -0.65 6.90
N LEU A 301 22.60 -1.66 7.36
CA LEU A 301 23.81 -2.10 6.68
C LEU A 301 23.51 -2.61 5.26
N LEU A 302 22.43 -3.39 5.10
CA LEU A 302 22.00 -3.89 3.78
C LEU A 302 21.52 -2.76 2.87
N LEU A 303 20.81 -1.77 3.40
CA LEU A 303 20.38 -0.60 2.66
C LEU A 303 21.56 0.25 2.17
N CYS A 304 22.58 0.44 3.01
CA CYS A 304 23.76 1.26 2.67
C CYS A 304 24.76 0.54 1.75
N HIS A 305 24.93 -0.78 1.89
CA HIS A 305 26.01 -1.52 1.21
C HIS A 305 25.54 -2.49 0.12
N GLY A 306 24.23 -2.71 -0.05
CA GLY A 306 23.66 -3.45 -1.18
C GLY A 306 24.03 -4.94 -1.27
N ALA A 307 24.69 -5.50 -0.25
CA ALA A 307 25.15 -6.89 -0.27
C ALA A 307 23.98 -7.86 -0.05
N GLN A 308 23.38 -8.39 -1.12
CA GLN A 308 22.31 -9.39 -1.01
C GLN A 308 22.85 -10.76 -0.59
N ILE A 309 22.74 -11.09 0.70
CA ILE A 309 23.08 -12.42 1.21
C ILE A 309 21.90 -13.37 0.92
N LYS A 310 21.98 -14.20 -0.12
CA LYS A 310 20.90 -15.12 -0.49
C LYS A 310 20.95 -16.44 0.30
N THR A 311 20.66 -16.38 1.61
CA THR A 311 20.58 -17.57 2.50
C THR A 311 19.18 -17.78 3.06
N ARG A 312 18.87 -19.00 3.51
CA ARG A 312 17.61 -19.28 4.22
C ARG A 312 17.45 -18.41 5.47
N ALA A 313 18.53 -18.19 6.22
CA ALA A 313 18.51 -17.36 7.42
C ALA A 313 18.19 -15.90 7.07
N GLU A 314 18.79 -15.37 6.00
CA GLU A 314 18.52 -14.00 5.56
C GLU A 314 17.10 -13.83 5.02
N LEU A 315 16.59 -14.80 4.26
CA LEU A 315 15.19 -14.81 3.83
C LEU A 315 14.24 -14.75 5.04
N ALA A 316 14.44 -15.63 6.03
CA ALA A 316 13.63 -15.66 7.23
C ALA A 316 13.74 -14.34 8.01
N ARG A 317 14.97 -13.84 8.23
CA ARG A 317 15.23 -12.57 8.92
C ARG A 317 14.50 -11.40 8.25
N ARG A 318 14.61 -11.28 6.92
CA ARG A 318 13.92 -10.24 6.15
C ARG A 318 12.41 -10.36 6.27
N ILE A 319 11.84 -11.56 6.18
CA ILE A 319 10.39 -11.75 6.36
C ILE A 319 9.97 -11.32 7.78
N HIS A 320 10.71 -11.75 8.80
CA HIS A 320 10.41 -11.47 10.20
C HIS A 320 10.57 -9.99 10.59
N SER A 321 11.33 -9.20 9.83
CA SER A 321 11.48 -7.76 10.08
C SER A 321 10.20 -6.95 9.82
N PHE A 322 9.19 -7.51 9.15
CA PHE A 322 7.93 -6.80 8.89
C PHE A 322 6.89 -7.04 9.98
N ASP A 323 6.11 -6.01 10.31
CA ASP A 323 5.00 -6.13 11.26
C ASP A 323 3.98 -7.20 10.84
N ALA A 324 3.76 -7.39 9.53
CA ALA A 324 2.89 -8.44 9.00
C ALA A 324 3.32 -9.87 9.42
N ALA A 325 4.60 -10.10 9.76
CA ALA A 325 5.08 -11.38 10.24
C ALA A 325 4.59 -11.73 11.66
N LYS A 326 4.07 -10.74 12.41
CA LYS A 326 3.42 -10.96 13.71
C LYS A 326 2.10 -11.72 13.55
N GLU A 327 1.39 -11.50 12.43
CA GLU A 327 0.13 -12.17 12.08
C GLU A 327 0.35 -13.49 11.33
N VAL A 328 1.41 -13.56 10.51
CA VAL A 328 1.71 -14.71 9.64
C VAL A 328 3.18 -15.07 9.72
N ARG A 329 3.48 -16.23 10.33
CA ARG A 329 4.85 -16.69 10.58
C ARG A 329 5.37 -17.53 9.44
N PHE A 330 6.55 -17.18 8.94
CA PHE A 330 7.29 -18.00 7.99
C PHE A 330 7.75 -19.32 8.64
N ASP A 331 7.56 -20.43 7.92
CA ASP A 331 7.95 -21.78 8.36
C ASP A 331 9.14 -22.30 7.54
N SER A 332 8.96 -22.36 6.23
CA SER A 332 9.94 -22.94 5.32
C SER A 332 9.68 -22.51 3.88
N PHE A 333 10.60 -22.83 2.98
CA PHE A 333 10.38 -22.69 1.55
C PHE A 333 10.76 -23.96 0.80
N GLN A 334 10.17 -24.16 -0.36
CA GLN A 334 10.48 -25.25 -1.28
C GLN A 334 10.66 -24.71 -2.70
N LEU A 335 11.63 -25.26 -3.43
CA LEU A 335 11.84 -24.91 -4.83
C LEU A 335 11.19 -25.98 -5.71
N SER A 336 10.41 -25.53 -6.69
CA SER A 336 9.80 -26.36 -7.71
C SER A 336 10.30 -25.93 -9.09
N SER A 337 10.52 -26.89 -9.98
CA SER A 337 10.82 -26.63 -11.39
C SER A 337 9.56 -26.34 -12.22
N GLN A 338 8.38 -26.40 -11.61
CA GLN A 338 7.10 -26.12 -12.25
C GLN A 338 6.50 -24.84 -11.68
N LEU A 339 5.72 -24.15 -12.51
CA LEU A 339 4.90 -23.02 -12.07
C LEU A 339 3.75 -23.51 -11.20
N ILE A 340 3.75 -23.12 -9.92
CA ILE A 340 2.70 -23.49 -8.97
C ILE A 340 1.92 -22.24 -8.59
N ALA A 341 0.61 -22.26 -8.80
CA ALA A 341 -0.27 -21.21 -8.36
C ALA A 341 -0.37 -21.22 -6.83
N GLY A 342 0.12 -20.16 -6.18
CA GLY A 342 -0.01 -19.98 -4.74
C GLY A 342 -1.40 -19.52 -4.30
N GLU A 343 -1.53 -19.36 -2.99
CA GLU A 343 -2.65 -18.73 -2.29
C GLU A 343 -2.42 -17.22 -2.05
N SER A 344 -1.23 -16.72 -2.38
CA SER A 344 -0.90 -15.28 -2.38
C SER A 344 -1.18 -14.62 -3.73
N TYR A 345 -1.37 -13.31 -3.71
CA TYR A 345 -1.34 -12.46 -4.90
C TYR A 345 -0.10 -11.57 -4.95
N SER A 346 0.20 -11.06 -6.15
CA SER A 346 1.28 -10.07 -6.33
C SER A 346 0.72 -8.68 -6.11
N ILE A 347 1.32 -7.93 -5.17
CA ILE A 347 1.05 -6.50 -5.00
C ILE A 347 1.81 -5.68 -6.05
N ASN A 348 2.97 -6.19 -6.47
CA ASN A 348 3.89 -5.54 -7.40
C ASN A 348 3.77 -6.13 -8.82
N ASP A 349 2.56 -6.46 -9.25
CA ASP A 349 2.31 -7.05 -10.58
C ASP A 349 2.73 -6.14 -11.75
N PHE A 350 2.80 -4.83 -11.49
CA PHE A 350 3.25 -3.79 -12.41
C PHE A 350 4.76 -3.65 -12.55
N ILE A 351 5.56 -4.39 -11.76
CA ILE A 351 7.02 -4.41 -11.87
C ILE A 351 7.40 -5.51 -12.86
N GLU A 352 7.85 -5.09 -14.04
CA GLU A 352 8.41 -5.99 -15.05
C GLU A 352 9.90 -6.23 -14.73
N ASP A 353 10.25 -7.46 -14.35
CA ASP A 353 11.65 -7.86 -14.14
C ASP A 353 12.20 -8.48 -15.43
N GLU A 354 13.14 -7.81 -16.10
CA GLU A 354 13.83 -8.33 -17.29
C GLU A 354 14.59 -9.65 -17.02
N ILE A 355 14.90 -9.95 -15.75
CA ILE A 355 15.60 -11.15 -15.30
C ILE A 355 14.68 -12.39 -15.24
N ARG A 356 13.35 -12.21 -15.23
CA ARG A 356 12.38 -13.31 -15.26
C ARG A 356 12.31 -13.89 -16.68
N ASP A 357 13.37 -14.56 -17.08
CA ASP A 357 13.41 -15.23 -18.37
C ASP A 357 12.32 -16.30 -18.41
N SER A 358 11.38 -16.13 -19.33
CA SER A 358 10.16 -16.93 -19.49
C SER A 358 10.41 -18.45 -19.62
N GLN A 359 11.66 -18.84 -19.88
CA GLN A 359 12.08 -20.22 -20.13
C GLN A 359 12.58 -20.98 -18.89
N SER A 360 12.77 -20.32 -17.72
CA SER A 360 13.37 -20.97 -16.54
C SER A 360 12.60 -20.81 -15.22
N LEU A 361 11.26 -20.69 -15.25
CA LEU A 361 10.42 -20.35 -14.09
C LEU A 361 10.42 -21.43 -12.98
N LYS A 362 11.47 -21.42 -12.15
CA LYS A 362 11.48 -22.10 -10.86
C LYS A 362 10.57 -21.34 -9.90
N THR A 363 9.65 -22.06 -9.26
CA THR A 363 8.76 -21.48 -8.24
C THR A 363 9.37 -21.66 -6.85
N MET A 364 9.51 -20.57 -6.10
CA MET A 364 9.81 -20.59 -4.68
C MET A 364 8.49 -20.56 -3.90
N ILE A 365 8.11 -21.71 -3.37
CA ILE A 365 6.92 -21.87 -2.54
C ILE A 365 7.29 -21.51 -1.10
N LEU A 366 6.78 -20.38 -0.62
CA LEU A 366 6.95 -19.90 0.74
C LEU A 366 5.79 -20.43 1.60
N LYS A 367 6.11 -21.18 2.66
CA LYS A 367 5.13 -21.78 3.55
C LYS A 367 5.01 -20.95 4.82
N PHE A 368 3.78 -20.64 5.18
CA PHE A 368 3.45 -19.81 6.32
C PHE A 368 2.45 -20.50 7.25
N ARG A 369 2.48 -20.13 8.53
CA ARG A 369 1.47 -20.48 9.52
C ARG A 369 0.83 -19.21 10.07
N SER A 370 -0.47 -19.23 10.31
CA SER A 370 -1.09 -18.12 11.07
C SER A 370 -0.55 -18.12 12.49
N ALA A 371 -0.32 -16.94 13.06
CA ALA A 371 0.06 -16.80 14.47
C ALA A 371 -1.10 -17.17 15.43
N GLY A 372 -2.34 -17.20 14.93
CA GLY A 372 -3.55 -17.61 15.65
C GLY A 372 -4.55 -18.31 14.74
N PHE A 373 -5.86 -18.10 15.00
CA PHE A 373 -6.88 -18.56 14.06
C PHE A 373 -6.86 -17.68 12.80
N PRO A 374 -6.76 -18.27 11.58
CA PRO A 374 -6.80 -17.51 10.35
C PRO A 374 -8.05 -16.63 10.28
N ASN A 375 -7.83 -15.36 10.00
CA ASN A 375 -8.87 -14.36 9.76
C ASN A 375 -8.90 -13.96 8.28
N TYR A 376 -9.84 -13.10 7.92
CA TYR A 376 -10.04 -12.65 6.53
C TYR A 376 -8.86 -11.86 5.93
N LEU A 377 -7.88 -11.42 6.73
CA LEU A 377 -6.66 -10.71 6.30
C LEU A 377 -5.41 -11.59 6.25
N THR A 378 -5.48 -12.84 6.74
CA THR A 378 -4.30 -13.70 6.92
C THR A 378 -3.54 -13.93 5.61
N ARG A 379 -4.24 -14.22 4.51
CA ARG A 379 -3.61 -14.38 3.19
C ARG A 379 -3.13 -13.06 2.59
N ASP A 380 -3.65 -11.94 3.05
CA ASP A 380 -3.21 -10.63 2.59
C ASP A 380 -1.88 -10.21 3.22
N TYR A 381 -1.71 -10.45 4.54
CA TYR A 381 -0.41 -10.30 5.20
C TYR A 381 0.65 -11.19 4.53
N MET A 382 0.30 -12.44 4.24
CA MET A 382 1.15 -13.35 3.48
C MET A 382 1.49 -12.78 2.09
N SER A 383 0.51 -12.21 1.38
CA SER A 383 0.69 -11.67 0.02
C SER A 383 1.65 -10.47 -0.01
N MET A 384 1.62 -9.61 1.01
CA MET A 384 2.61 -8.54 1.14
C MET A 384 4.02 -9.10 1.34
N LEU A 385 4.19 -10.05 2.27
CA LEU A 385 5.50 -10.67 2.53
C LEU A 385 6.06 -11.39 1.29
N VAL A 386 5.22 -12.16 0.59
CA VAL A 386 5.59 -12.85 -0.66
C VAL A 386 5.98 -11.84 -1.74
N SER A 387 5.23 -10.74 -1.88
CA SER A 387 5.54 -9.68 -2.85
C SER A 387 6.86 -8.97 -2.53
N GLN A 388 7.19 -8.82 -1.25
CA GLN A 388 8.47 -8.25 -0.82
C GLN A 388 9.64 -9.21 -1.03
N VAL A 389 9.42 -10.53 -0.87
CA VAL A 389 10.41 -11.56 -1.22
C VAL A 389 10.60 -11.61 -2.74
N GLN A 390 9.54 -11.46 -3.53
CA GLN A 390 9.61 -11.46 -4.99
C GLN A 390 10.54 -10.36 -5.53
N LEU A 391 10.56 -9.17 -4.90
CA LEU A 391 11.51 -8.09 -5.24
C LEU A 391 12.97 -8.45 -4.93
N ALA A 392 13.19 -9.28 -3.91
CA ALA A 392 14.52 -9.68 -3.48
C ALA A 392 15.10 -10.83 -4.30
N PHE A 393 14.22 -11.67 -4.85
CA PHE A 393 14.53 -12.89 -5.57
C PHE A 393 13.83 -12.88 -6.94
N PRO A 394 14.18 -11.93 -7.83
CA PRO A 394 13.54 -11.80 -9.15
C PRO A 394 13.74 -13.04 -10.02
N GLU A 395 14.76 -13.87 -9.75
CA GLU A 395 15.03 -15.11 -10.49
C GLU A 395 14.01 -16.25 -10.24
N PHE A 396 13.12 -16.10 -9.24
CA PHE A 396 12.09 -17.10 -8.92
C PHE A 396 10.68 -16.51 -9.08
N HIS A 397 9.71 -17.37 -9.39
CA HIS A 397 8.31 -17.05 -9.14
C HIS A 397 8.00 -17.35 -7.66
N CYS A 398 7.69 -16.34 -6.86
CA CYS A 398 7.39 -16.53 -5.44
C CYS A 398 5.89 -16.76 -5.22
N ALA A 399 5.55 -17.85 -4.52
CA ALA A 399 4.17 -18.23 -4.23
C ALA A 399 4.01 -18.56 -2.74
N GLY A 400 3.07 -17.91 -2.05
CA GLY A 400 2.73 -18.18 -0.66
C GLY A 400 1.69 -19.29 -0.52
N VAL A 401 1.86 -20.15 0.48
CA VAL A 401 0.88 -21.17 0.90
C VAL A 401 0.72 -21.12 2.41
N LEU A 402 -0.53 -21.15 2.88
CA LEU A 402 -0.86 -21.25 4.30
C LEU A 402 -0.97 -22.72 4.70
N LEU A 403 -0.28 -23.11 5.78
CA LEU A 403 -0.22 -24.48 6.31
C LEU A 403 -1.34 -24.83 7.28
#